data_AF-B8YIF5-F1
#
_entry.id   AF-B8YIF5-F1
#
_cell.length_a   1.000
_cell.length_b   1.000
_cell.length_c   1.000
_cell.angle_alpha   90.00
_cell.angle_beta   90.00
_cell.angle_gamma   90.00
#
_symmetry.space_group_name_H-M   'P 1'
#
loop_
_entity.id
_entity.type
_entity.pdbx_description
1 polymer ?
#
loop_
_entity_poly.entity_id
_entity_poly.type
_entity_poly.pdbx_seq_one_letter_code
_entity_poly.pdbx_strand_id
1 'polypeptide(L)' 'ALWHSSLWHMHESHHKPREGPFELNDIFAIINAVPAIALLSYGFFHKGLVPGLCFGAGLGITVFGMA' A
#
# COMPACT_ATOMS: atom_id res chain seq x y z
N ALA A 1 -14.70 -4.68 -6.50
CA ALA A 1 -14.67 -5.02 -7.94
C ALA A 1 -13.24 -5.25 -8.45
N LEU A 2 -12.34 -4.27 -8.35
CA LEU A 2 -10.97 -4.36 -8.93
C LEU A 2 -10.15 -5.57 -8.44
N TRP A 3 -10.13 -5.83 -7.13
CA TRP A 3 -9.41 -6.97 -6.52
C TRP A 3 -9.93 -8.35 -6.93
N HIS A 4 -11.17 -8.43 -7.39
CA HIS A 4 -11.83 -9.65 -7.83
C HIS A 4 -12.10 -9.63 -9.34
N SER A 5 -11.38 -8.77 -10.06
CA SER A 5 -11.42 -8.68 -11.52
C SER A 5 -10.01 -8.41 -12.05
N SER A 6 -9.67 -7.16 -12.36
CA SER A 6 -8.40 -6.81 -13.00
C SER A 6 -7.17 -7.07 -12.14
N LEU A 7 -7.27 -7.10 -10.81
CA LEU A 7 -6.16 -7.34 -9.88
C LEU A 7 -6.22 -8.72 -9.20
N TRP A 8 -7.05 -9.64 -9.71
CA TRP A 8 -7.30 -10.94 -9.09
C TRP A 8 -6.02 -11.74 -8.84
N HIS A 9 -5.12 -11.84 -9.82
CA HIS A 9 -3.92 -12.68 -9.69
C HIS A 9 -3.02 -12.26 -8.52
N MET A 10 -2.86 -10.95 -8.29
CA MET A 10 -2.11 -10.43 -7.13
C MET A 10 -2.84 -10.72 -5.81
N HIS A 11 -4.16 -10.52 -5.80
CA HIS A 11 -4.99 -10.76 -4.63
C HIS A 11 -5.06 -12.25 -4.25
N GLU A 12 -5.13 -13.13 -5.24
CA GLU A 12 -5.10 -14.58 -5.05
C GLU A 12 -3.75 -15.04 -4.49
N SER A 13 -2.64 -14.51 -5.01
CA SER A 13 -1.29 -14.79 -4.47
C SER A 13 -1.16 -14.37 -3.01
N HIS A 14 -1.80 -13.27 -2.60
CA HIS A 14 -1.78 -12.78 -1.21
C HIS A 14 -2.45 -13.75 -0.22
N HIS A 15 -3.46 -14.50 -0.66
CA HIS A 15 -4.20 -15.44 0.18
C HIS A 15 -3.67 -16.88 0.17
N LYS A 16 -2.68 -17.17 -0.68
CA LYS A 16 -2.08 -18.51 -0.78
C LYS A 16 -0.86 -18.65 0.16
N PRO A 17 -0.54 -19.89 0.59
CA PRO A 17 0.71 -20.16 1.29
C PRO A 17 1.92 -19.74 0.45
N ARG A 18 2.96 -19.27 1.14
CA ARG A 18 4.15 -18.74 0.48
C ARG A 18 5.01 -19.82 -0.17
N GLU A 19 5.45 -19.59 -1.39
CA GLU A 19 6.40 -20.45 -2.11
C GLU A 19 7.66 -19.67 -2.55
N GLY A 20 8.79 -19.94 -1.88
CA GLY A 20 10.08 -19.36 -2.25
C GLY A 20 10.28 -17.90 -1.81
N PRO A 21 11.25 -17.20 -2.42
CA PRO A 21 11.68 -15.86 -1.98
C PRO A 21 10.88 -14.69 -2.58
N PHE A 22 10.19 -14.87 -3.72
CA PHE A 22 9.46 -13.80 -4.39
C PHE A 22 8.11 -14.28 -4.93
N GLU A 23 7.09 -13.44 -4.77
CA GLU A 23 5.71 -13.74 -5.14
C GLU A 23 5.04 -12.54 -5.79
N LEU A 24 3.95 -12.79 -6.51
CA LEU A 24 3.14 -11.72 -7.09
C LEU A 24 2.53 -10.80 -6.01
N ASN A 25 2.31 -11.33 -4.81
CA ASN A 25 1.96 -10.56 -3.62
C ASN A 25 3.01 -9.49 -3.22
N ASP A 26 4.30 -9.69 -3.52
CA ASP A 26 5.31 -8.69 -3.20
C ASP A 26 5.10 -7.40 -4.03
N ILE A 27 4.59 -7.53 -5.26
CA ILE A 27 4.21 -6.38 -6.09
C ILE A 27 3.02 -5.65 -5.45
N PHE A 28 2.05 -6.37 -4.91
CA PHE A 28 0.95 -5.78 -4.16
C PHE A 28 1.46 -4.98 -2.95
N ALA A 29 2.41 -5.52 -2.19
CA ALA A 29 3.02 -4.82 -1.06
C ALA A 29 3.72 -3.53 -1.53
N ILE A 30 4.49 -3.57 -2.62
CA ILE A 30 5.19 -2.40 -3.17
C ILE A 30 4.21 -1.32 -3.65
N ILE A 31 3.15 -1.70 -4.37
CA ILE A 31 2.15 -0.76 -4.90
C ILE A 31 1.45 0.01 -3.78
N ASN A 32 1.29 -0.59 -2.59
CA ASN A 32 0.68 0.09 -1.45
C ASN A 32 1.71 0.82 -0.58
N ALA A 33 2.87 0.21 -0.33
CA ALA A 33 3.90 0.76 0.54
C ALA A 33 4.57 2.01 -0.04
N VAL A 34 4.89 2.02 -1.33
CA VAL A 34 5.59 3.16 -1.96
C VAL A 34 4.76 4.44 -1.89
N PRO A 35 3.47 4.47 -2.29
CA PRO A 35 2.63 5.64 -2.10
C PRO A 35 2.47 6.04 -0.63
N ALA A 36 2.31 5.09 0.29
CA ALA A 36 2.19 5.39 1.71
C ALA A 36 3.45 6.10 2.24
N ILE A 37 4.64 5.58 1.93
CA ILE A 37 5.93 6.17 2.32
C ILE A 37 6.09 7.56 1.71
N ALA A 38 5.75 7.73 0.43
CA ALA A 38 5.85 9.03 -0.24
C ALA A 38 4.93 10.08 0.39
N LEU A 39 3.68 9.70 0.68
CA LEU A 39 2.68 10.57 1.31
C LEU A 39 3.06 10.93 2.75
N LEU A 40 3.50 9.95 3.55
CA LEU A 40 4.00 10.17 4.90
C LEU A 40 5.23 11.09 4.88
N SER A 41 6.19 10.83 3.99
CA SER A 41 7.41 11.64 3.87
C SER A 41 7.08 13.07 3.46
N TYR A 42 6.25 13.26 2.44
CA TYR A 42 5.81 14.59 2.01
C TYR A 42 5.09 15.33 3.15
N GLY A 43 4.17 14.66 3.83
CA GLY A 43 3.41 15.26 4.93
C GLY A 43 4.25 15.56 6.17
N PHE A 44 5.31 14.79 6.41
CA PHE A 44 6.24 15.01 7.53
C PHE A 44 7.17 16.21 7.29
N PHE A 45 7.69 16.36 6.07
CA PHE A 45 8.69 17.40 5.77
C PHE A 45 8.11 18.76 5.35
N HIS A 46 6.79 18.87 5.12
CA HIS A 46 6.14 20.11 4.69
C HIS A 46 5.07 20.57 5.67
N LYS A 47 4.86 21.89 5.78
CA LYS A 47 3.83 22.48 6.65
C LYS A 47 2.63 22.95 5.83
N GLY A 48 1.44 22.79 6.38
CA GLY A 48 0.19 23.27 5.80
C GLY A 48 -0.88 22.18 5.72
N LEU A 49 -2.08 22.58 5.27
CA LEU A 49 -3.23 21.68 5.20
C LEU A 49 -2.99 20.52 4.24
N VAL A 50 -2.48 20.79 3.03
CA VAL A 50 -2.24 19.76 2.00
C VAL A 50 -1.21 18.71 2.48
N PRO A 51 -0.02 19.08 2.98
CA PRO A 51 0.89 18.13 3.62
C PRO A 51 0.26 17.32 4.76
N GLY A 52 -0.54 17.95 5.62
CA GLY A 52 -1.24 17.25 6.70
C GLY A 52 -2.23 16.20 6.18
N LEU A 53 -2.97 16.51 5.11
CA LEU A 53 -3.86 15.55 4.44
C LEU A 53 -3.07 14.39 3.80
N CYS A 54 -1.93 14.69 3.17
CA CYS A 54 -1.05 13.65 2.63
C CYS A 54 -0.53 12.72 3.75
N PHE A 55 -0.06 13.27 4.88
CA PHE A 55 0.37 12.47 6.02
C PHE A 55 -0.76 11.54 6.49
N GLY A 56 -1.97 12.08 6.68
CA GLY A 56 -3.13 11.30 7.09
C GLY A 56 -3.50 10.20 6.10
N ALA A 57 -3.46 10.48 4.79
CA ALA A 57 -3.71 9.48 3.75
C ALA A 57 -2.66 8.36 3.75
N GLY A 58 -1.37 8.72 3.86
CA GLY A 58 -0.29 7.74 3.96
C GLY A 58 -0.43 6.84 5.19
N LEU A 59 -0.74 7.44 6.34
CA LEU A 59 -1.00 6.70 7.59
C LEU A 59 -2.20 5.75 7.45
N GLY A 60 -3.28 6.20 6.81
CA GLY A 60 -4.46 5.38 6.55
C GLY A 60 -4.14 4.15 5.70
N ILE A 61 -3.34 4.29 4.64
CA ILE A 61 -2.89 3.16 3.81
C ILE A 61 -2.05 2.19 4.66
N THR A 62 -1.12 2.69 5.47
CA THR A 62 -0.28 1.85 6.34
C THR A 62 -1.11 1.05 7.34
N VAL A 63 -2.06 1.68 8.04
CA VAL A 63 -2.90 1.00 9.04
C VAL A 63 -3.84 0.00 8.38
N PHE A 64 -4.41 0.34 7.23
CA PHE A 64 -5.24 -0.60 6.46
C PHE A 64 -4.46 -1.86 6.05
N GLY A 65 -3.21 -1.72 5.64
CA GLY A 65 -2.36 -2.87 5.26
C GLY A 65 -1.85 -3.72 6.43
N MET A 66 -2.01 -3.26 7.68
CA MET A 66 -1.70 -4.06 8.88
C MET A 66 -2.87 -4.92 9.36
N ALA A 67 -4.09 -4.61 8.91
CA ALA A 67 -5.31 -5.33 9.26
C ALA A 67 -5.55 -6.53 8.33
#